data_AF-A0A433SCY3-F1
#
_entry.id   AF-A0A433SCY3-F1
#
_cell.length_a   1.000
_cell.length_b   1.000
_cell.length_c   1.000
_cell.angle_alpha   90.00
_cell.angle_beta   90.00
_cell.angle_gamma   90.00
#
_symmetry.space_group_name_H-M   'P 1'
#
loop_
_entity.id
_entity.type
_entity.pdbx_description
1 polymer ?
#
loop_
_entity_poly.entity_id
_entity_poly.type
_entity_poly.pdbx_seq_one_letter_code
_entity_poly.pdbx_strand_id
1 'polypeptide(L)'
;MLKKYIVSLLLLLGATFACAQEYGHYDLKKILVTSPTSEGNAYAVDMQYLDQILNDLASHALSYPTRFDTPQDKQRATTDVKTISAIFDILLDKPEPDAGLLRRAGMFYSIGHNLDIADSAHKADTTFQRLLSNFPDDPQGNYMYGNFLAGSGQSQKAVTFLEKALSLGITDANYSLGLNCLMLGDTPKALTYLQRYQQQNPDHPHIADLIEAIQEGRYEMKTEEVPAL
;
A
#
# COMPACT_ATOMS: atom_id res chain seq x y z
N MET A 1 4.40 15.95 -9.62
CA MET A 1 3.66 14.67 -9.57
C MET A 1 4.55 13.63 -8.92
N LEU A 2 4.01 12.82 -7.99
CA LEU A 2 4.72 11.66 -7.44
C LEU A 2 4.82 10.61 -8.55
N LYS A 3 6.03 10.17 -8.87
CA LYS A 3 6.29 9.20 -9.93
C LYS A 3 5.99 7.80 -9.41
N LYS A 4 5.47 6.92 -10.26
CA LYS A 4 5.41 5.49 -9.96
C LYS A 4 6.58 4.81 -10.62
N TYR A 5 7.17 3.89 -9.89
CA TYR A 5 8.22 3.06 -10.43
C TYR A 5 7.77 1.61 -10.38
N ILE A 6 7.75 0.96 -11.54
CA ILE A 6 7.82 -0.50 -11.54
C ILE A 6 9.25 -0.81 -11.16
N VAL A 7 9.42 -1.41 -9.98
CA VAL A 7 10.67 -2.02 -9.58
C VAL A 7 10.56 -3.48 -9.97
N SER A 8 10.95 -3.78 -11.21
CA SER A 8 11.05 -5.15 -11.66
C SER A 8 12.42 -5.67 -11.24
N LEU A 9 12.42 -6.51 -10.22
CA LEU A 9 13.57 -7.37 -9.96
C LEU A 9 13.41 -8.63 -10.81
N LEU A 10 14.11 -8.66 -11.94
CA LEU A 10 14.12 -9.82 -12.81
C LEU A 10 15.07 -10.87 -12.25
N LEU A 11 14.51 -11.83 -11.52
CA LEU A 11 15.16 -13.11 -11.26
C LEU A 11 14.96 -13.98 -12.51
N LEU A 12 16.03 -14.58 -13.04
CA LEU A 12 15.99 -15.47 -14.22
C LEU A 12 15.36 -16.84 -13.88
N LEU A 13 14.18 -16.83 -13.28
CA LEU A 13 13.44 -18.03 -12.85
C LEU A 13 12.04 -18.00 -13.47
N GLY A 14 11.64 -19.13 -14.07
CA GLY A 14 10.37 -19.27 -14.77
C GLY A 14 9.19 -19.16 -13.82
N ALA A 15 8.43 -18.07 -13.88
CA ALA A 15 7.25 -17.87 -13.05
C ALA A 15 6.03 -18.61 -13.63
N THR A 16 5.31 -19.33 -12.77
CA THR A 16 3.94 -19.76 -13.03
C THR A 16 3.01 -18.62 -12.60
N PHE A 17 2.18 -18.14 -13.51
CA PHE A 17 1.19 -17.12 -13.19
C PHE A 17 -0.04 -17.78 -12.57
N ALA A 18 -0.25 -17.60 -11.27
CA ALA A 18 -1.57 -17.79 -10.70
C ALA A 18 -2.51 -16.73 -11.29
N CYS A 19 -3.69 -17.13 -11.78
CA CYS A 19 -4.72 -16.19 -12.24
C CYS A 19 -5.08 -15.23 -11.10
N ALA A 20 -5.26 -13.95 -11.41
CA ALA A 20 -5.73 -12.98 -10.43
C ALA A 20 -7.18 -13.31 -10.02
N GLN A 21 -7.57 -12.96 -8.80
CA GLN A 21 -8.95 -13.11 -8.33
C GLN A 21 -9.87 -12.07 -9.00
N GLU A 22 -11.17 -12.36 -9.09
CA GLU A 22 -12.17 -11.38 -9.52
C GLU A 22 -12.40 -10.33 -8.41
N TYR A 23 -12.43 -9.05 -8.78
CA TYR A 23 -12.83 -7.97 -7.87
C TYR A 23 -14.35 -7.96 -7.62
N GLY A 24 -14.76 -7.77 -6.37
CA GLY A 24 -16.16 -7.86 -5.95
C GLY A 24 -17.14 -6.89 -6.62
N HIS A 25 -18.44 -7.17 -6.44
CA HIS A 25 -19.55 -6.33 -6.90
C HIS A 25 -20.21 -5.67 -5.68
N TYR A 26 -19.76 -4.47 -5.33
CA TYR A 26 -20.18 -3.78 -4.11
C TYR A 26 -21.34 -2.81 -4.35
N ASP A 27 -22.28 -2.78 -3.40
CA ASP A 27 -23.31 -1.74 -3.34
C ASP A 27 -22.86 -0.67 -2.35
N LEU A 28 -22.17 0.34 -2.86
CA LEU A 28 -21.54 1.39 -2.04
C LEU A 28 -22.54 2.17 -1.18
N LYS A 29 -23.84 2.12 -1.49
CA LYS A 29 -24.87 2.73 -0.64
C LYS A 29 -24.93 2.07 0.74
N LYS A 30 -24.57 0.79 0.85
CA LYS A 30 -24.53 0.05 2.13
C LYS A 30 -23.42 0.52 3.06
N ILE A 31 -22.45 1.30 2.57
CA ILE A 31 -21.47 1.96 3.43
C ILE A 31 -22.18 2.97 4.34
N LEU A 32 -23.26 3.59 3.89
CA LEU A 32 -24.05 4.54 4.69
C LEU A 32 -25.24 3.82 5.32
N VAL A 33 -25.23 3.71 6.64
CA VAL A 33 -26.35 3.17 7.42
C VAL A 33 -27.17 4.29 8.01
N THR A 34 -28.48 4.12 7.98
CA THR A 34 -29.44 5.06 8.59
C THR A 34 -30.08 4.43 9.82
N SER A 35 -30.30 5.24 10.84
CA SER A 35 -31.02 4.83 12.05
C SER A 35 -32.04 5.90 12.44
N PRO A 36 -33.30 5.54 12.73
CA PRO A 36 -34.30 6.52 13.15
C PRO A 36 -33.88 7.22 14.45
N THR A 37 -34.08 8.53 14.53
CA THR A 37 -33.93 9.34 15.74
C THR A 37 -35.18 10.20 15.95
N SER A 38 -35.30 10.83 17.12
CA SER A 38 -36.41 11.75 17.43
C SER A 38 -36.47 12.98 16.52
N GLU A 39 -35.36 13.29 15.82
CA GLU A 39 -35.22 14.46 14.93
C GLU A 39 -35.13 14.09 13.45
N GLY A 40 -35.31 12.81 13.09
CA GLY A 40 -35.22 12.32 11.71
C GLY A 40 -34.45 11.00 11.60
N ASN A 41 -33.42 10.96 10.74
CA ASN A 41 -32.51 9.82 10.63
C ASN A 41 -31.09 10.26 10.98
N ALA A 42 -30.42 9.51 11.84
CA ALA A 42 -28.98 9.57 11.99
C ALA A 42 -28.31 8.79 10.85
N TYR A 43 -27.19 9.31 10.37
CA TYR A 43 -26.35 8.66 9.36
C TYR A 43 -25.05 8.21 10.03
N ALA A 44 -24.68 6.97 9.80
CA ALA A 44 -23.39 6.43 10.22
C ALA A 44 -22.74 5.65 9.07
N VAL A 45 -21.45 5.37 9.22
CA VAL A 45 -20.70 4.55 8.26
C VAL A 45 -20.60 3.13 8.79
N ASP A 46 -21.00 2.15 7.96
CA ASP A 46 -20.72 0.74 8.21
C ASP A 46 -19.24 0.48 7.95
N MET A 47 -18.44 0.59 9.01
CA MET A 47 -17.00 0.40 8.95
C MET A 47 -16.61 -1.05 8.62
N GLN A 48 -17.45 -2.04 8.96
CA GLN A 48 -17.17 -3.43 8.63
C GLN A 48 -17.32 -3.66 7.13
N TYR A 49 -18.40 -3.13 6.53
CA TYR A 49 -18.60 -3.23 5.09
C TYR A 49 -17.55 -2.43 4.31
N LEU A 50 -17.17 -1.25 4.82
CA LEU A 50 -16.05 -0.49 4.24
C LEU A 50 -14.75 -1.29 4.29
N ASP A 51 -14.40 -1.88 5.44
CA ASP A 51 -13.18 -2.68 5.59
C ASP A 51 -13.15 -3.90 4.66
N GLN A 52 -14.31 -4.53 4.39
CA GLN A 52 -14.41 -5.59 3.39
C GLN A 52 -13.97 -5.09 2.00
N ILE A 53 -14.48 -3.94 1.56
CA ILE A 53 -14.13 -3.36 0.26
C ILE A 53 -12.66 -2.97 0.22
N LEU A 54 -12.15 -2.35 1.29
CA LEU A 54 -10.75 -1.92 1.38
C LEU A 54 -9.78 -3.12 1.32
N ASN A 55 -10.12 -4.23 1.97
CA ASN A 55 -9.30 -5.45 1.95
C ASN A 55 -9.28 -6.08 0.55
N ASP A 56 -10.42 -6.11 -0.16
CA ASP A 56 -10.49 -6.60 -1.53
C ASP A 56 -9.65 -5.72 -2.47
N LEU A 57 -9.86 -4.39 -2.42
CA LEU A 57 -9.03 -3.41 -3.13
C LEU A 57 -7.54 -3.58 -2.85
N ALA A 58 -7.16 -3.81 -1.58
CA ALA A 58 -5.77 -3.99 -1.20
C ALA A 58 -5.15 -5.25 -1.81
N SER A 59 -5.91 -6.36 -1.88
CA SER A 59 -5.46 -7.62 -2.49
C SER A 59 -5.13 -7.46 -3.98
N HIS A 60 -5.78 -6.52 -4.66
CA HIS A 60 -5.59 -6.24 -6.09
C HIS A 60 -4.58 -5.12 -6.38
N ALA A 61 -4.55 -4.08 -5.56
CA ALA A 61 -3.95 -2.81 -5.96
C ALA A 61 -3.13 -2.10 -4.87
N LEU A 62 -2.91 -2.69 -3.69
CA LEU A 62 -1.97 -2.13 -2.72
C LEU A 62 -0.51 -2.25 -3.19
N SER A 63 -0.20 -3.34 -3.89
CA SER A 63 1.08 -3.56 -4.55
C SER A 63 1.03 -3.13 -6.01
N TYR A 64 2.17 -2.68 -6.54
CA TYR A 64 2.33 -2.31 -7.94
C TYR A 64 3.30 -3.29 -8.65
N PRO A 65 3.01 -3.76 -9.88
CA PRO A 65 1.81 -3.46 -10.67
C PRO A 65 0.55 -4.10 -10.09
N THR A 66 -0.59 -3.40 -10.26
CA THR A 66 -1.91 -3.88 -9.83
C THR A 66 -2.29 -5.16 -10.58
N ARG A 67 -3.00 -6.09 -9.93
CA ARG A 67 -3.41 -7.37 -10.51
C ARG A 67 -4.92 -7.52 -10.43
N PHE A 68 -5.57 -7.67 -11.57
CA PHE A 68 -7.02 -7.90 -11.72
C PHE A 68 -7.24 -9.05 -12.71
N ASP A 69 -8.30 -9.85 -12.50
CA ASP A 69 -8.65 -10.94 -13.42
C ASP A 69 -9.03 -10.39 -14.80
N THR A 70 -9.89 -9.36 -14.82
CA THR A 70 -10.30 -8.70 -16.08
C THR A 70 -10.09 -7.18 -16.08
N PRO A 71 -9.98 -6.54 -17.27
CA PRO A 71 -10.03 -5.08 -17.37
C PRO A 71 -11.30 -4.46 -16.77
N GLN A 72 -12.42 -5.19 -16.84
CA GLN A 72 -13.70 -4.77 -16.27
C GLN A 72 -13.63 -4.71 -14.74
N ASP A 73 -12.90 -5.62 -14.11
CA ASP A 73 -12.68 -5.63 -12.66
C ASP A 73 -11.87 -4.41 -12.22
N LYS A 74 -10.78 -4.12 -12.96
CA LYS A 74 -9.99 -2.90 -12.73
C LYS A 74 -10.85 -1.64 -12.88
N GLN A 75 -11.74 -1.61 -13.88
CA GLN A 75 -12.65 -0.48 -14.09
C GLN A 75 -13.67 -0.32 -12.95
N ARG A 76 -14.22 -1.44 -12.44
CA ARG A 76 -15.11 -1.42 -11.26
C ARG A 76 -14.37 -0.90 -10.03
N ALA A 77 -13.21 -1.46 -9.71
CA ALA A 77 -12.38 -1.01 -8.59
C ALA A 77 -12.01 0.47 -8.69
N THR A 78 -11.65 0.94 -9.89
CA THR A 78 -11.35 2.36 -10.13
C THR A 78 -12.57 3.26 -9.89
N THR A 79 -13.76 2.79 -10.26
CA THR A 79 -15.03 3.50 -10.01
C THR A 79 -15.33 3.57 -8.51
N ASP A 80 -15.19 2.44 -7.80
CA ASP A 80 -15.46 2.35 -6.37
C ASP A 80 -14.50 3.25 -5.57
N VAL A 81 -13.21 3.27 -5.90
CA VAL A 81 -12.24 4.16 -5.25
C VAL A 81 -12.60 5.63 -5.47
N LYS A 82 -13.06 6.02 -6.67
CA LYS A 82 -13.51 7.41 -6.91
C LYS A 82 -14.71 7.77 -6.04
N THR A 83 -15.67 6.87 -5.86
CA THR A 83 -16.85 7.11 -5.02
C THR A 83 -16.52 7.11 -3.53
N ILE A 84 -15.73 6.14 -3.05
CA ILE A 84 -15.35 6.02 -1.63
C ILE A 84 -14.45 7.20 -1.20
N SER A 85 -13.70 7.82 -2.11
CA SER A 85 -12.92 9.04 -1.84
C SER A 85 -13.78 10.15 -1.23
N ALA A 86 -15.01 10.35 -1.71
CA ALA A 86 -15.93 11.33 -1.14
C ALA A 86 -16.37 10.99 0.29
N ILE A 87 -16.48 9.69 0.62
CA ILE A 87 -16.80 9.24 1.98
C ILE A 87 -15.62 9.54 2.91
N PHE A 88 -14.38 9.28 2.48
CA PHE A 88 -13.20 9.64 3.26
C PHE A 88 -13.05 11.14 3.44
N ASP A 89 -13.34 11.96 2.42
CA ASP A 89 -13.30 13.41 2.54
C ASP A 89 -14.22 13.91 3.67
N ILE A 90 -15.42 13.33 3.81
CA ILE A 90 -16.36 13.63 4.91
C ILE A 90 -15.83 13.11 6.26
N LEU A 91 -15.34 11.87 6.30
CA LEU A 91 -14.86 11.26 7.54
C LEU A 91 -13.63 11.97 8.12
N LEU A 92 -12.76 12.48 7.26
CA LEU A 92 -11.50 13.12 7.62
C LEU A 92 -11.62 14.62 7.93
N ASP A 93 -12.74 15.26 7.61
CA ASP A 93 -13.00 16.68 7.93
C ASP A 93 -13.14 16.94 9.44
N LYS A 94 -13.24 15.88 10.25
CA LYS A 94 -13.30 15.98 11.71
C LYS A 94 -12.00 16.58 12.29
N PRO A 95 -12.10 17.47 13.29
CA PRO A 95 -10.94 18.13 13.89
C PRO A 95 -10.06 17.16 14.67
N GLU A 96 -10.67 16.20 15.38
CA GLU A 96 -9.94 15.21 16.16
C GLU A 96 -9.35 14.13 15.25
N PRO A 97 -8.02 13.92 15.30
CA PRO A 97 -7.37 12.90 14.49
C PRO A 97 -7.67 11.51 15.06
N ASP A 98 -8.18 10.62 14.22
CA ASP A 98 -8.35 9.20 14.52
C ASP A 98 -7.28 8.39 13.79
N ALA A 99 -6.38 7.74 14.54
CA ALA A 99 -5.27 6.98 13.95
C ALA A 99 -5.76 5.83 13.06
N GLY A 100 -6.84 5.14 13.44
CA GLY A 100 -7.37 4.01 12.69
C GLY A 100 -8.02 4.43 11.37
N LEU A 101 -8.71 5.57 11.36
CA LEU A 101 -9.29 6.17 10.16
C LEU A 101 -8.19 6.71 9.23
N LEU A 102 -7.19 7.39 9.78
CA LEU A 102 -6.08 7.92 9.00
C LEU A 102 -5.22 6.80 8.37
N ARG A 103 -5.00 5.69 9.09
CA ARG A 103 -4.35 4.50 8.50
C ARG A 103 -5.14 3.95 7.31
N ARG A 104 -6.45 3.75 7.47
CA ARG A 104 -7.33 3.28 6.39
C ARG A 104 -7.29 4.21 5.18
N ALA A 105 -7.42 5.51 5.42
CA ALA A 105 -7.40 6.51 4.36
C ALA A 105 -6.04 6.57 3.64
N GLY A 106 -4.92 6.53 4.37
CA GLY A 106 -3.58 6.52 3.77
C GLY A 106 -3.35 5.29 2.88
N MET A 107 -3.74 4.10 3.36
CA MET A 107 -3.72 2.87 2.57
C MET A 107 -4.64 2.98 1.33
N PHE A 108 -5.87 3.45 1.53
CA PHE A 108 -6.86 3.62 0.46
C PHE A 108 -6.36 4.59 -0.64
N TYR A 109 -5.78 5.73 -0.27
CA TYR A 109 -5.22 6.65 -1.25
C TYR A 109 -3.94 6.12 -1.90
N SER A 110 -3.19 5.23 -1.23
CA SER A 110 -2.08 4.50 -1.87
C SER A 110 -2.58 3.56 -2.97
N ILE A 111 -3.70 2.87 -2.73
CA ILE A 111 -4.39 2.06 -3.75
C ILE A 111 -4.86 2.95 -4.91
N GLY A 112 -5.51 4.08 -4.60
CA GLY A 112 -5.93 5.05 -5.61
C GLY A 112 -4.76 5.58 -6.43
N HIS A 113 -3.61 5.83 -5.78
CA HIS A 113 -2.38 6.15 -6.48
C HIS A 113 -2.04 5.04 -7.46
N ASN A 114 -1.90 3.79 -7.02
CA ASN A 114 -1.55 2.65 -7.87
C ASN A 114 -2.52 2.41 -9.03
N LEU A 115 -3.79 2.77 -8.89
CA LEU A 115 -4.83 2.73 -9.94
C LEU A 115 -4.83 3.93 -10.90
N ASP A 116 -3.87 4.84 -10.77
CA ASP A 116 -3.76 6.05 -11.62
C ASP A 116 -4.90 7.05 -11.41
N ILE A 117 -5.49 7.07 -10.21
CA ILE A 117 -6.54 8.05 -9.86
C ILE A 117 -5.86 9.37 -9.47
N ALA A 118 -6.21 10.43 -10.20
CA ALA A 118 -5.72 11.78 -9.97
C ALA A 118 -5.81 12.20 -8.49
N ASP A 119 -4.84 12.99 -8.05
CA ASP A 119 -4.70 13.51 -6.68
C ASP A 119 -4.48 12.46 -5.56
N SER A 120 -4.71 11.17 -5.81
CA SER A 120 -4.58 10.11 -4.78
C SER A 120 -3.18 10.05 -4.15
N ALA A 121 -2.12 10.30 -4.92
CA ALA A 121 -0.75 10.35 -4.38
C ALA A 121 -0.57 11.48 -3.36
N HIS A 122 -1.16 12.64 -3.63
CA HIS A 122 -1.11 13.78 -2.72
C HIS A 122 -1.97 13.54 -1.48
N LYS A 123 -3.17 12.98 -1.66
CA LYS A 123 -4.04 12.59 -0.54
C LYS A 123 -3.38 11.52 0.35
N ALA A 124 -2.68 10.53 -0.21
CA ALA A 124 -1.94 9.54 0.56
C ALA A 124 -0.83 10.19 1.39
N ASP A 125 0.03 11.01 0.76
CA ASP A 125 1.14 11.69 1.42
C ASP A 125 0.67 12.58 2.58
N THR A 126 -0.34 13.43 2.33
CA THR A 126 -0.88 14.34 3.34
C THR A 126 -1.59 13.59 4.47
N THR A 127 -2.29 12.50 4.16
CA THR A 127 -2.96 11.66 5.18
C THR A 127 -1.94 10.98 6.09
N PHE A 128 -0.88 10.41 5.54
CA PHE A 128 0.18 9.80 6.35
C PHE A 128 0.97 10.82 7.15
N GLN A 129 1.26 12.00 6.59
CA GLN A 129 1.87 13.10 7.34
C GLN A 129 1.00 13.55 8.50
N ARG A 130 -0.32 13.68 8.30
CA ARG A 130 -1.27 13.98 9.38
C ARG A 130 -1.28 12.89 10.45
N LEU A 131 -1.29 11.61 10.06
CA LEU A 131 -1.19 10.47 10.98
C LEU A 131 0.06 10.58 11.85
N LEU A 132 1.24 10.65 11.23
CA LEU A 132 2.51 10.58 11.94
C LEU A 132 2.90 11.87 12.66
N SER A 133 2.27 13.01 12.32
CA SER A 133 2.39 14.24 13.12
C SER A 133 1.64 14.14 14.45
N ASN A 134 0.52 13.41 14.50
CA ASN A 134 -0.28 13.23 15.71
C ASN A 134 0.12 11.97 16.49
N PHE A 135 0.56 10.93 15.78
CA PHE A 135 0.89 9.62 16.31
C PHE A 135 2.26 9.15 15.77
N PRO A 136 3.37 9.80 16.17
CA PRO A 136 4.69 9.54 15.59
C PRO A 136 5.20 8.11 15.80
N ASP A 137 4.73 7.44 16.85
CA ASP A 137 5.07 6.06 17.19
C ASP A 137 4.00 5.05 16.73
N ASP A 138 3.10 5.41 15.81
CA ASP A 138 2.19 4.45 15.19
C ASP A 138 2.99 3.44 14.32
N PRO A 139 3.09 2.15 14.71
CA PRO A 139 3.96 1.21 14.02
C PRO A 139 3.49 0.94 12.58
N GLN A 140 2.18 0.80 12.41
CA GLN A 140 1.55 0.50 11.11
C GLN A 140 1.57 1.73 10.19
N GLY A 141 1.35 2.93 10.72
CA GLY A 141 1.45 4.18 9.98
C GLY A 141 2.85 4.41 9.41
N ASN A 142 3.89 4.17 10.21
CA ASN A 142 5.27 4.24 9.76
C ASN A 142 5.55 3.20 8.65
N TYR A 143 5.07 1.96 8.82
CA TYR A 143 5.24 0.91 7.82
C TYR A 143 4.53 1.24 6.49
N MET A 144 3.25 1.59 6.56
CA MET A 144 2.43 1.92 5.39
C MET A 144 2.97 3.14 4.66
N TYR A 145 3.37 4.21 5.37
CA TYR A 145 3.92 5.39 4.72
C TYR A 145 5.29 5.11 4.09
N GLY A 146 6.15 4.35 4.78
CA GLY A 146 7.41 3.88 4.22
C GLY A 146 7.24 3.10 2.93
N ASN A 147 6.28 2.16 2.88
CA ASN A 147 5.96 1.41 1.66
C ASN A 147 5.41 2.31 0.54
N PHE A 148 4.51 3.23 0.86
CA PHE A 148 3.99 4.20 -0.10
C PHE A 148 5.12 5.05 -0.70
N LEU A 149 6.01 5.60 0.14
CA LEU A 149 7.16 6.37 -0.31
C LEU A 149 8.10 5.54 -1.18
N ALA A 150 8.35 4.28 -0.83
CA ALA A 150 9.17 3.36 -1.62
C ALA A 150 8.56 3.14 -3.02
N GLY A 151 7.27 2.80 -3.09
CA GLY A 151 6.55 2.58 -4.34
C GLY A 151 6.44 3.83 -5.22
N SER A 152 6.39 5.01 -4.60
CA SER A 152 6.41 6.31 -5.29
C SER A 152 7.85 6.84 -5.55
N GLY A 153 8.87 6.00 -5.40
CA GLY A 153 10.27 6.30 -5.71
C GLY A 153 10.98 7.29 -4.79
N GLN A 154 10.39 7.61 -3.64
CA GLN A 154 11.01 8.41 -2.59
C GLN A 154 11.84 7.52 -1.66
N SER A 155 12.71 6.68 -2.24
CA SER A 155 13.45 5.62 -1.55
C SER A 155 14.18 6.10 -0.31
N GLN A 156 14.92 7.21 -0.44
CA GLN A 156 15.68 7.74 0.69
C GLN A 156 14.80 8.15 1.88
N LYS A 157 13.59 8.67 1.63
CA LYS A 157 12.62 8.99 2.69
C LYS A 157 11.99 7.73 3.27
N ALA A 158 11.69 6.75 2.41
CA ALA A 158 11.08 5.48 2.81
C ALA A 158 11.89 4.77 3.89
N VAL A 159 13.23 4.74 3.77
CA VAL A 159 14.12 4.12 4.78
C VAL A 159 13.84 4.63 6.18
N THR A 160 13.64 5.94 6.36
CA THR A 160 13.43 6.53 7.70
C THR A 160 12.18 5.97 8.37
N PHE A 161 11.06 5.91 7.64
CA PHE A 161 9.79 5.43 8.18
C PHE A 161 9.79 3.89 8.34
N LEU A 162 10.42 3.17 7.42
CA LEU A 162 10.52 1.71 7.51
C LEU A 162 11.44 1.27 8.68
N GLU A 163 12.56 1.95 8.92
CA GLU A 163 13.42 1.69 10.09
C GLU A 163 12.70 2.03 11.39
N LYS A 164 11.92 3.12 11.41
CA LYS A 164 11.07 3.45 12.56
C LYS A 164 10.03 2.35 12.81
N ALA A 165 9.34 1.87 11.78
CA ALA A 165 8.38 0.77 11.89
C ALA A 165 9.04 -0.51 12.42
N LEU A 166 10.23 -0.85 11.91
CA LEU A 166 11.02 -1.99 12.38
C LEU A 166 11.37 -1.86 13.87
N SER A 167 11.81 -0.66 14.31
CA SER A 167 12.12 -0.39 15.71
C SER A 167 10.91 -0.50 16.65
N LEU A 168 9.70 -0.32 16.10
CA LEU A 168 8.42 -0.45 16.79
C LEU A 168 7.82 -1.87 16.69
N GLY A 169 8.56 -2.83 16.13
CA GLY A 169 8.18 -4.24 16.08
C GLY A 169 7.52 -4.71 14.78
N ILE A 170 7.43 -3.88 13.74
CA ILE A 170 6.97 -4.33 12.42
C ILE A 170 8.12 -5.00 11.69
N THR A 171 8.31 -6.29 11.92
CA THR A 171 9.46 -7.02 11.38
C THR A 171 9.37 -7.26 9.88
N ASP A 172 8.16 -7.24 9.31
CA ASP A 172 7.93 -7.25 7.85
C ASP A 172 8.57 -6.06 7.13
N ALA A 173 8.90 -4.98 7.85
CA ALA A 173 9.66 -3.86 7.30
C ALA A 173 11.06 -4.26 6.79
N ASN A 174 11.63 -5.38 7.26
CA ASN A 174 12.89 -5.90 6.74
C ASN A 174 12.79 -6.21 5.23
N TYR A 175 11.67 -6.75 4.74
CA TYR A 175 11.52 -7.02 3.31
C TYR A 175 11.55 -5.73 2.49
N SER A 176 10.73 -4.75 2.88
CA SER A 176 10.64 -3.45 2.23
C SER A 176 11.96 -2.68 2.28
N LEU A 177 12.66 -2.69 3.41
CA LEU A 177 14.00 -2.10 3.56
C LEU A 177 15.01 -2.78 2.64
N GLY A 178 14.97 -4.11 2.56
CA GLY A 178 15.81 -4.89 1.68
C GLY A 178 15.70 -4.45 0.22
N LEU A 179 14.47 -4.43 -0.30
CA LEU A 179 14.20 -3.98 -1.67
C LEU A 179 14.56 -2.49 -1.88
N ASN A 180 14.26 -1.65 -0.90
CA ASN A 180 14.56 -0.23 -0.98
C ASN A 180 16.07 0.07 -0.99
N CYS A 181 16.86 -0.70 -0.23
CA CYS A 181 18.32 -0.61 -0.26
C CYS A 181 18.88 -1.05 -1.63
N LEU A 182 18.31 -2.07 -2.28
CA LEU A 182 18.70 -2.41 -3.66
C LEU A 182 18.44 -1.25 -4.63
N MET A 183 17.29 -0.58 -4.50
CA MET A 183 16.96 0.59 -5.32
C MET A 183 17.93 1.75 -5.11
N LEU A 184 18.48 1.88 -3.90
CA LEU A 184 19.52 2.86 -3.55
C LEU A 184 20.94 2.40 -3.91
N GLY A 185 21.12 1.17 -4.40
CA GLY A 185 22.42 0.59 -4.72
C GLY A 185 23.21 0.10 -3.50
N ASP A 186 22.61 0.04 -2.31
CA ASP A 186 23.23 -0.47 -1.08
C ASP A 186 22.95 -1.98 -0.93
N THR A 187 23.56 -2.78 -1.81
CA THR A 187 23.43 -4.24 -1.83
C THR A 187 23.80 -4.90 -0.49
N PRO A 188 24.87 -4.48 0.23
CA PRO A 188 25.19 -5.06 1.54
C PRO A 188 24.08 -4.91 2.58
N LYS A 189 23.46 -3.72 2.68
CA LYS A 189 22.31 -3.53 3.58
C LYS A 189 21.09 -4.29 3.12
N ALA A 190 20.85 -4.33 1.80
CA ALA A 190 19.74 -5.10 1.26
C ALA A 190 19.77 -6.56 1.69
N LEU A 191 20.93 -7.21 1.53
CA LEU A 191 21.14 -8.60 1.96
C LEU A 191 20.92 -8.77 3.48
N THR A 192 21.43 -7.84 4.29
CA THR A 192 21.26 -7.88 5.74
C THR A 192 19.77 -7.88 6.13
N TYR A 193 18.98 -6.99 5.53
CA TYR A 193 17.55 -6.90 5.81
C TYR A 193 16.78 -8.11 5.26
N LEU A 194 17.03 -8.54 4.02
CA LEU A 194 16.35 -9.70 3.43
C LEU A 194 16.65 -11.00 4.17
N GLN A 195 17.87 -11.21 4.64
CA GLN A 195 18.23 -12.39 5.45
C GLN A 195 17.49 -12.39 6.80
N ARG A 196 17.34 -11.23 7.46
CA ARG A 196 16.52 -11.12 8.68
C ARG A 196 15.05 -11.43 8.41
N TYR A 197 14.53 -10.97 7.27
CA TYR A 197 13.16 -11.30 6.85
C TYR A 197 12.98 -12.80 6.60
N GLN A 198 13.92 -13.44 5.88
CA GLN A 198 13.91 -14.88 5.61
C GLN A 198 13.93 -15.71 6.89
N GLN A 199 14.70 -15.31 7.91
CA GLN A 199 14.76 -16.03 9.19
C GLN A 199 13.39 -16.12 9.88
N GLN A 200 12.53 -15.11 9.69
CA GLN A 200 11.19 -15.07 10.27
C GLN A 200 10.13 -15.68 9.35
N ASN A 201 10.37 -15.63 8.04
CA ASN A 201 9.47 -16.11 7.00
C ASN A 201 10.17 -17.13 6.09
N PRO A 202 10.62 -18.28 6.62
CA PRO A 202 11.39 -19.26 5.86
C PRO A 202 10.61 -19.84 4.68
N ASP A 203 9.28 -19.85 4.79
CA ASP A 203 8.36 -20.39 3.78
C ASP A 203 7.88 -19.34 2.77
N HIS A 204 8.33 -18.08 2.88
CA HIS A 204 7.95 -17.05 1.90
C HIS A 204 8.49 -17.46 0.51
N PRO A 205 7.63 -17.59 -0.51
CA PRO A 205 8.05 -18.01 -1.84
C PRO A 205 9.18 -17.14 -2.38
N HIS A 206 10.19 -17.76 -3.00
CA HIS A 206 11.30 -17.11 -3.71
C HIS A 206 12.23 -16.22 -2.85
N ILE A 207 12.07 -16.12 -1.53
CA ILE A 207 12.96 -15.27 -0.71
C ILE A 207 14.41 -15.77 -0.72
N ALA A 208 14.60 -17.10 -0.72
CA ALA A 208 15.93 -17.71 -0.81
C ALA A 208 16.56 -17.45 -2.18
N ASP A 209 15.82 -17.73 -3.26
CA ASP A 209 16.24 -17.49 -4.65
C ASP A 209 16.61 -16.02 -4.88
N LEU A 210 15.84 -15.11 -4.29
CA LEU A 210 16.08 -13.67 -4.31
C LEU A 210 17.43 -13.32 -3.68
N ILE A 211 17.68 -13.79 -2.46
CA ILE A 211 18.92 -13.52 -1.72
C ILE A 211 20.12 -14.08 -2.48
N GLU A 212 20.02 -15.32 -2.98
CA GLU A 212 21.06 -15.98 -3.77
C GLU A 212 21.39 -15.17 -5.05
N ALA A 213 20.37 -14.77 -5.80
CA ALA A 213 20.57 -13.98 -7.02
C ALA A 213 21.24 -12.61 -6.73
N ILE A 214 20.91 -11.97 -5.61
CA ILE A 214 21.57 -10.72 -5.19
C ILE A 214 23.04 -10.97 -4.85
N GLN A 215 23.35 -12.05 -4.12
CA GLN A 215 24.71 -12.42 -3.74
C GLN A 215 25.60 -12.70 -4.95
N GLU A 216 25.04 -13.32 -5.98
CA GLU A 216 25.76 -13.70 -7.20
C GLU A 216 25.70 -12.61 -8.29
N GLY A 217 25.10 -11.45 -7.98
CA GLY A 217 24.97 -10.34 -8.92
C GLY A 217 24.07 -10.66 -10.12
N ARG A 218 23.22 -11.69 -10.04
CA ARG A 218 22.28 -12.10 -11.08
C ARG A 218 20.93 -11.41 -10.93
N TYR A 219 20.95 -10.09 -10.80
CA TYR A 219 19.75 -9.29 -10.73
C TYR A 219 19.92 -8.00 -11.54
N GLU A 220 18.82 -7.56 -12.14
CA GLU A 220 18.73 -6.21 -12.71
C GLU A 220 17.61 -5.47 -11.99
N MET A 221 17.93 -4.25 -11.53
CA MET A 221 16.93 -3.32 -11.06
C MET A 221 16.50 -2.45 -12.23
N LYS A 222 15.28 -2.67 -12.73
CA LYS A 222 14.66 -1.75 -13.69
C LYS A 222 13.68 -0.88 -12.95
N THR A 223 13.87 0.42 -13.12
CA THR A 223 13.04 1.48 -12.57
C THR A 223 12.37 2.14 -13.75
N GLU A 224 11.17 1.70 -14.08
CA GLU A 224 10.39 2.29 -15.18
C GLU A 224 9.44 3.33 -14.61
N GLU A 225 9.61 4.59 -15.06
CA GLU A 225 8.64 5.64 -14.79
C GLU A 225 7.39 5.36 -15.62
N VAL A 226 6.29 5.02 -14.94
CA VAL A 226 5.01 4.83 -15.63
C VAL A 226 4.37 6.20 -15.80
N PRO A 227 4.17 6.68 -17.05
CA PRO A 227 3.49 7.94 -17.29
C PRO A 227 2.09 7.89 -16.67
N ALA A 228 1.68 8.95 -15.98
CA ALA A 228 0.29 9.10 -15.59
C ALA A 228 -0.57 9.09 -16.87
N LEU A 229 -1.51 8.14 -16.97
CA LEU A 229 -2.48 8.07 -18.06
C LEU A 229 -3.48 9.23 -17.99
#